data_AF-A0A953GY69-F1
#
_entry.id   AF-A0A953GY69-F1
#
_cell.length_a   1.000
_cell.length_b   1.000
_cell.length_c   1.000
_cell.angle_alpha   90.00
_cell.angle_beta   90.00
_cell.angle_gamma   90.00
#
_symmetry.space_group_name_H-M   'P 1'
#
loop_
_entity.id
_entity.type
_entity.pdbx_description
1 polymer ?
#
loop_
_entity_poly.entity_id
_entity_poly.type
_entity_poly.pdbx_seq_one_letter_code
_entity_poly.pdbx_strand_id
1 'polypeptide(L)'
;MLKPPASFIRALLTLALSICSATVWAAPEPEEVEPHYYTRLLYLEWPYPIFDSPQSAWAYYKPIRQAQLIKNFGPNGHPDILQDLYEAPASQLGTKGYIATINGRPIVHHWHYLRWQGTPNGDAYVQHWTGSMDWQAECPQGTQPISSNPPNYQNTLTCRLPQIPHPDSCPQPTVKVGNPIYPGSGRKQQTEPDYSSPSGTGLSFSRIYRSDANGWTHSHAYAGVDLNAPAQLYPNHP
;
A
#
# COMPACT_ATOMS: atom_id res chain seq x y z
N MET A 1 -32.94 -34.03 -31.46
CA MET A 1 -32.35 -33.22 -30.38
C MET A 1 -32.34 -34.05 -29.11
N LEU A 2 -31.17 -34.53 -28.68
CA LEU A 2 -31.00 -35.39 -27.50
C LEU A 2 -30.90 -34.53 -26.24
N LYS A 3 -31.81 -34.74 -25.27
CA LYS A 3 -31.74 -34.12 -23.95
C LYS A 3 -30.55 -34.71 -23.18
N PRO A 4 -29.66 -33.89 -22.61
CA PRO A 4 -28.54 -34.41 -21.83
C PRO A 4 -29.07 -35.10 -20.54
N PRO A 5 -28.44 -36.20 -20.12
CA PRO A 5 -28.85 -36.95 -18.93
C PRO A 5 -28.66 -36.12 -17.66
N ALA A 6 -29.60 -36.22 -16.72
CA ALA A 6 -29.66 -35.41 -15.50
C ALA A 6 -28.40 -35.49 -14.62
N SER A 7 -27.63 -36.58 -14.72
CA SER A 7 -26.33 -36.74 -14.05
C SER A 7 -25.28 -35.75 -14.54
N PHE A 8 -25.30 -35.39 -15.83
CA PHE A 8 -24.37 -34.43 -16.43
C PHE A 8 -24.65 -33.00 -15.96
N ILE A 9 -25.94 -32.66 -15.80
CA ILE A 9 -26.38 -31.36 -15.29
C ILE A 9 -26.00 -31.21 -13.80
N ARG A 10 -26.14 -32.28 -13.00
CA ARG A 10 -25.74 -32.27 -11.59
C ARG A 10 -24.23 -32.11 -11.42
N ALA A 11 -23.42 -32.79 -12.25
CA ALA A 11 -21.96 -32.67 -12.22
C ALA A 11 -21.49 -31.26 -12.58
N LEU A 12 -22.12 -30.62 -13.58
CA LEU A 12 -21.85 -29.23 -13.96
C LEU A 12 -22.23 -28.23 -12.86
N LEU A 13 -23.35 -28.44 -12.16
CA LEU A 13 -23.75 -27.61 -11.03
C LEU A 13 -22.79 -27.74 -9.85
N THR A 14 -22.32 -28.95 -9.53
CA THR A 14 -21.31 -29.13 -8.47
C THR A 14 -19.96 -28.52 -8.83
N LEU A 15 -19.56 -28.55 -10.10
CA LEU A 15 -18.34 -27.89 -10.56
C LEU A 15 -18.48 -26.36 -10.48
N ALA A 16 -19.61 -25.80 -10.92
CA ALA A 16 -19.89 -24.37 -10.86
C ALA A 16 -19.95 -23.83 -9.41
N LEU A 17 -20.54 -24.60 -8.48
CA LEU A 17 -20.58 -24.26 -7.05
C LEU A 17 -19.20 -24.39 -6.37
N SER A 18 -18.35 -25.31 -6.84
CA SER A 18 -16.99 -25.47 -6.33
C SER A 18 -16.05 -24.32 -6.76
N ILE A 19 -16.27 -23.73 -7.94
CA ILE A 19 -15.45 -22.60 -8.43
C ILE A 19 -15.82 -21.30 -7.70
N CYS A 20 -17.10 -21.12 -7.32
CA CYS A 20 -17.54 -19.94 -6.58
C CYS A 20 -17.08 -19.90 -5.11
N SER A 21 -16.52 -20.99 -4.58
CA SER A 21 -16.07 -21.05 -3.18
C SER A 21 -14.58 -20.69 -2.98
N ALA A 22 -13.85 -20.45 -4.07
CA ALA A 22 -12.44 -20.04 -4.04
C ALA A 22 -12.28 -18.53 -4.27
N THR A 23 -13.16 -17.70 -3.73
CA THR A 23 -12.81 -16.29 -3.50
C THR A 23 -11.93 -16.25 -2.26
N VAL A 24 -10.64 -16.54 -2.45
CA VAL A 24 -9.60 -16.07 -1.53
C VAL A 24 -9.85 -14.58 -1.39
N TRP A 25 -10.25 -14.15 -0.20
CA TRP A 25 -10.24 -12.73 0.18
C TRP A 25 -8.77 -12.30 0.19
N ALA A 26 -8.18 -12.10 -0.98
CA ALA A 26 -7.02 -11.25 -1.10
C ALA A 26 -7.50 -9.89 -0.62
N ALA A 27 -7.00 -9.45 0.54
CA ALA A 27 -7.23 -8.10 0.99
C ALA A 27 -6.92 -7.17 -0.21
N PRO A 28 -7.82 -6.24 -0.56
CA PRO A 28 -7.57 -5.34 -1.69
C PRO A 28 -6.19 -4.72 -1.49
N GLU A 29 -5.38 -4.72 -2.54
CA GLU A 29 -4.07 -4.06 -2.47
C GLU A 29 -4.28 -2.64 -1.94
N PRO A 30 -3.47 -2.21 -0.94
CA PRO A 30 -3.65 -0.91 -0.32
C PRO A 30 -3.61 0.19 -1.39
N GLU A 31 -4.59 1.09 -1.33
CA GLU A 31 -4.75 2.19 -2.28
C GLU A 31 -3.44 2.98 -2.42
N GLU A 32 -2.96 3.09 -3.66
CA GLU A 32 -1.77 3.87 -3.99
C GLU A 32 -2.14 5.35 -4.09
N VAL A 33 -1.41 6.19 -3.38
CA VAL A 33 -1.56 7.64 -3.37
C VAL A 33 -0.43 8.25 -4.17
N GLU A 34 -0.75 9.24 -5.01
CA GLU A 34 0.26 9.95 -5.79
C GLU A 34 1.17 10.79 -4.87
N PRO A 35 2.51 10.76 -5.05
CA PRO A 35 3.41 11.65 -4.35
C PRO A 35 3.15 13.11 -4.68
N HIS A 36 3.40 13.99 -3.71
CA HIS A 36 3.44 15.43 -3.95
C HIS A 36 4.81 15.80 -4.54
N TYR A 37 4.80 16.47 -5.69
CA TYR A 37 6.00 16.89 -6.39
C TYR A 37 6.19 18.40 -6.27
N TYR A 38 7.39 18.84 -5.92
CA TYR A 38 7.68 20.26 -5.75
C TYR A 38 9.16 20.59 -5.93
N THR A 39 9.43 21.86 -6.18
CA THR A 39 10.78 22.41 -6.25
C THR A 39 10.98 23.41 -5.13
N ARG A 40 12.08 23.27 -4.41
CA ARG A 40 12.46 24.15 -3.30
C ARG A 40 13.68 24.98 -3.68
N LEU A 41 13.58 26.31 -3.59
CA LEU A 41 14.68 27.21 -3.91
C LEU A 41 15.62 27.40 -2.69
N LEU A 42 16.61 26.52 -2.57
CA LEU A 42 17.60 26.57 -1.48
C LEU A 42 18.60 27.72 -1.59
N TYR A 43 18.69 28.35 -2.77
CA TYR A 43 19.60 29.49 -3.03
C TYR A 43 19.08 30.83 -2.50
N LEU A 44 17.85 30.85 -1.99
CA LEU A 44 17.24 32.04 -1.39
C LEU A 44 17.27 31.91 0.13
N GLU A 45 17.26 33.05 0.82
CA GLU A 45 17.23 33.08 2.28
C GLU A 45 15.96 32.42 2.81
N TRP A 46 16.07 31.88 4.03
CA TRP A 46 14.95 31.24 4.71
C TRP A 46 13.82 32.26 5.00
N PRO A 47 12.54 31.87 4.86
CA PRO A 47 12.01 30.55 4.49
C PRO A 47 12.13 30.26 2.99
N TYR A 48 12.52 29.02 2.65
CA TYR A 48 12.70 28.60 1.26
C TYR A 48 11.37 28.56 0.51
N PRO A 49 11.22 29.30 -0.61
CA PRO A 49 10.03 29.22 -1.44
C PRO A 49 9.87 27.83 -2.07
N ILE A 50 8.62 27.35 -2.10
CA ILE A 50 8.21 26.06 -2.67
C ILE A 50 7.30 26.32 -3.86
N PHE A 51 7.51 25.57 -4.94
CA PHE A 51 6.74 25.68 -6.17
C PHE A 51 6.36 24.30 -6.71
N ASP A 52 5.23 24.22 -7.41
CA ASP A 52 4.71 22.96 -7.96
C ASP A 52 5.50 22.45 -9.19
N SER A 53 6.38 23.28 -9.76
CA SER A 53 7.20 22.90 -10.92
C SER A 53 8.58 23.57 -10.93
N PRO A 54 9.59 22.95 -11.56
CA PRO A 54 10.88 23.57 -11.81
C PRO A 54 10.77 24.86 -12.63
N GLN A 55 9.85 24.92 -13.61
CA GLN A 55 9.65 26.08 -14.47
C GLN A 55 9.09 27.28 -13.72
N SER A 56 8.12 27.08 -12.82
CA SER A 56 7.59 28.15 -11.98
C SER A 56 8.62 28.64 -10.96
N ALA A 57 9.39 27.73 -10.36
CA ALA A 57 10.52 28.09 -9.50
C ALA A 57 11.59 28.90 -10.26
N TRP A 58 11.91 28.51 -11.50
CA TRP A 58 12.85 29.22 -12.35
C TRP A 58 12.35 30.61 -12.75
N ALA A 59 11.08 30.74 -13.12
CA ALA A 59 10.46 32.03 -13.45
C ALA A 59 10.55 33.02 -12.29
N TYR A 60 10.45 32.53 -11.04
CA TYR A 60 10.64 33.34 -9.85
C TYR A 60 12.13 33.69 -9.59
N TYR A 61 13.02 32.71 -9.72
CA TYR A 61 14.45 32.86 -9.39
C TYR A 61 15.26 33.65 -10.43
N LYS A 62 15.00 33.42 -11.73
CA LYS A 62 15.74 34.02 -12.86
C LYS A 62 15.89 35.54 -12.76
N PRO A 63 14.83 36.35 -12.55
CA PRO A 63 14.97 37.80 -12.47
C PRO A 63 15.81 38.26 -11.26
N ILE A 64 15.69 37.58 -10.11
CA ILE A 64 16.46 37.88 -8.89
C ILE A 64 17.94 37.65 -9.18
N ARG A 65 18.28 36.50 -9.75
CA ARG A 65 19.66 36.14 -10.07
C ARG A 65 20.23 37.02 -11.19
N GLN A 66 19.43 37.34 -12.20
CA GLN A 66 19.82 38.24 -13.28
C GLN A 66 20.17 39.64 -12.75
N ALA A 67 19.37 40.18 -11.82
CA ALA A 67 19.64 41.46 -11.19
C ALA A 67 20.96 41.45 -10.38
N GLN A 68 21.25 40.36 -9.67
CA GLN A 68 22.53 40.18 -8.96
C GLN A 68 23.72 40.17 -9.91
N LEU A 69 23.60 39.46 -11.04
CA LEU A 69 24.66 39.39 -12.05
C LEU A 69 24.90 40.75 -12.71
N ILE A 70 23.84 41.50 -13.02
CA ILE A 70 23.94 42.85 -13.60
C ILE A 70 24.61 43.83 -12.63
N LYS A 71 24.30 43.76 -11.32
CA LYS A 71 24.89 44.64 -10.30
C LYS A 71 26.42 44.50 -10.22
N ASN A 72 26.96 43.35 -10.59
CA ASN A 72 28.38 43.08 -10.60
C ASN A 72 29.06 43.43 -11.94
N PHE A 73 28.34 44.10 -12.86
CA PHE A 73 28.76 44.63 -14.17
C PHE A 73 29.40 43.65 -15.17
N GLY A 74 29.65 42.41 -14.77
CA GLY A 74 30.38 41.42 -15.57
C GLY A 74 31.77 41.92 -16.03
N PRO A 75 32.55 41.08 -16.72
CA PRO A 75 33.80 41.53 -17.33
C PRO A 75 33.52 42.59 -18.40
N ASN A 76 34.36 43.64 -18.45
CA ASN A 76 34.36 44.64 -19.53
C ASN A 76 33.05 45.45 -19.70
N GLY A 77 32.22 45.56 -18.67
CA GLY A 77 30.97 46.35 -18.71
C GLY A 77 29.79 45.65 -19.39
N HIS A 78 29.93 44.36 -19.69
CA HIS A 78 28.87 43.54 -20.26
C HIS A 78 28.25 42.64 -19.17
N PRO A 79 26.93 42.70 -18.94
CA PRO A 79 26.30 41.84 -17.96
C PRO A 79 26.31 40.37 -18.41
N ASP A 80 26.47 39.48 -17.43
CA ASP A 80 26.23 38.04 -17.63
C ASP A 80 24.73 37.83 -17.91
N ILE A 81 24.38 36.99 -18.90
CA ILE A 81 22.99 36.75 -19.33
C ILE A 81 22.55 35.33 -18.94
N LEU A 82 21.55 35.20 -18.07
CA LEU A 82 20.99 33.89 -17.71
C LEU A 82 20.15 33.31 -18.85
N GLN A 83 20.41 32.05 -19.17
CA GLN A 83 19.62 31.28 -20.11
C GLN A 83 18.44 30.58 -19.42
N ASP A 84 17.62 29.87 -20.19
CA ASP A 84 16.49 29.13 -19.65
C ASP A 84 16.90 27.83 -18.96
N LEU A 85 16.02 27.36 -18.09
CA LEU A 85 16.15 26.08 -17.43
C LEU A 85 15.98 24.95 -18.44
N TYR A 86 16.83 23.94 -18.35
CA TYR A 86 16.75 22.74 -19.19
C TYR A 86 16.97 21.48 -18.35
N GLU A 87 16.45 20.35 -18.83
CA GLU A 87 16.66 19.05 -18.19
C GLU A 87 18.12 18.65 -18.29
N ALA A 88 18.74 18.30 -17.15
CA ALA A 88 20.15 17.95 -17.13
C ALA A 88 20.39 16.67 -17.96
N PRO A 89 21.22 16.72 -19.02
CA PRO A 89 21.51 15.53 -19.80
C PRO A 89 22.29 14.53 -18.96
N ALA A 90 22.14 13.25 -19.29
CA ALA A 90 22.86 12.14 -18.66
C ALA A 90 24.39 12.38 -18.55
N SER A 91 24.99 13.05 -19.53
CA SER A 91 26.42 13.38 -19.54
C SER A 91 26.85 14.36 -18.45
N GLN A 92 25.91 15.11 -17.87
CA GLN A 92 26.17 16.12 -16.83
C GLN A 92 25.83 15.62 -15.41
N LEU A 93 25.29 14.40 -15.25
CA LEU A 93 24.79 13.85 -13.98
C LEU A 93 25.72 12.78 -13.34
N GLY A 94 27.00 12.77 -13.70
CA GLY A 94 28.02 11.88 -13.13
C GLY A 94 28.42 10.70 -14.03
N THR A 95 29.30 9.85 -13.53
CA THR A 95 30.18 8.93 -14.30
C THR A 95 29.49 7.81 -15.10
N LYS A 96 28.17 7.69 -15.05
CA LYS A 96 27.44 6.55 -15.63
C LYS A 96 26.45 6.92 -16.75
N GLY A 97 26.29 8.19 -17.09
CA GLY A 97 25.48 8.59 -18.25
C GLY A 97 23.99 8.25 -18.12
N TYR A 98 23.43 8.29 -16.90
CA TYR A 98 22.00 8.09 -16.66
C TYR A 98 21.33 9.41 -16.28
N ILE A 99 20.08 9.59 -16.73
CA ILE A 99 19.23 10.70 -16.27
C ILE A 99 18.58 10.24 -14.96
N ALA A 100 18.80 10.99 -13.89
CA ALA A 100 18.15 10.71 -12.61
C ALA A 100 16.67 11.10 -12.70
N THR A 101 15.79 10.12 -12.48
CA THR A 101 14.33 10.33 -12.54
C THR A 101 13.63 9.81 -11.30
N ILE A 102 12.50 10.41 -10.91
CA ILE A 102 11.53 9.84 -9.96
C ILE A 102 10.23 9.58 -10.70
N ASN A 103 9.75 8.34 -10.74
CA ASN A 103 8.53 7.96 -11.47
C ASN A 103 8.54 8.44 -12.95
N GLY A 104 9.70 8.33 -13.60
CA GLY A 104 9.90 8.75 -14.99
C GLY A 104 10.07 10.26 -15.20
N ARG A 105 10.01 11.07 -14.14
CA ARG A 105 10.18 12.53 -14.19
C ARG A 105 11.63 12.92 -13.88
N PRO A 106 12.31 13.75 -14.70
CA PRO A 106 13.68 14.20 -14.42
C PRO A 106 13.79 14.96 -13.10
N ILE A 107 14.74 14.57 -12.25
CA ILE A 107 14.96 15.22 -10.95
C ILE A 107 15.72 16.53 -11.15
N VAL A 108 16.80 16.50 -11.92
CA VAL A 108 17.77 17.59 -11.96
C VAL A 108 17.59 18.43 -13.21
N HIS A 109 17.46 19.73 -13.01
CA HIS A 109 17.40 20.73 -14.06
C HIS A 109 18.59 21.67 -13.93
N HIS A 110 19.24 21.98 -15.04
CA HIS A 110 20.39 22.87 -15.08
C HIS A 110 20.05 24.17 -15.78
N TRP A 111 20.88 25.19 -15.57
CA TRP A 111 20.88 26.39 -16.39
C TRP A 111 22.30 26.88 -16.62
N HIS A 112 22.45 27.61 -17.72
CA HIS A 112 23.69 28.26 -18.09
C HIS A 112 23.54 29.78 -17.97
N TYR A 113 24.68 30.46 -18.04
CA TYR A 113 24.75 31.88 -18.33
C TYR A 113 25.74 32.13 -19.44
N LEU A 114 25.56 33.23 -20.16
CA LEU A 114 26.49 33.73 -21.14
C LEU A 114 27.33 34.84 -20.50
N ARG A 115 28.65 34.70 -20.56
CA ARG A 115 29.61 35.70 -20.11
C ARG A 115 30.34 36.31 -21.28
N TRP A 116 30.46 37.64 -21.28
CA TRP A 116 31.32 38.32 -22.23
C TRP A 116 32.80 38.09 -21.89
N GLN A 117 33.56 37.59 -22.86
CA GLN A 117 34.99 37.35 -22.69
C GLN A 117 35.73 37.36 -24.03
N GLY A 118 37.04 37.61 -23.97
CA GLY A 118 37.91 37.52 -25.14
C GLY A 118 38.09 36.06 -25.57
N THR A 119 37.83 35.80 -26.85
CA THR A 119 38.10 34.51 -27.50
C THR A 119 39.22 34.68 -28.53
N PRO A 120 39.84 33.58 -29.03
CA PRO A 120 40.84 33.67 -30.10
C PRO A 120 40.36 34.39 -31.37
N ASN A 121 39.04 34.48 -31.57
CA ASN A 121 38.42 35.10 -32.75
C ASN A 121 37.78 36.48 -32.44
N GLY A 122 38.08 37.07 -31.28
CA GLY A 122 37.49 38.32 -30.81
C GLY A 122 36.60 38.16 -29.59
N ASP A 123 36.05 39.27 -29.09
CA ASP A 123 35.19 39.25 -27.92
C ASP A 123 33.79 38.70 -28.25
N ALA A 124 33.30 37.78 -27.42
CA ALA A 124 31.99 37.16 -27.60
C ALA A 124 31.38 36.70 -26.28
N TYR A 125 30.07 36.43 -26.33
CA TYR A 125 29.37 35.74 -25.25
C TYR A 125 29.69 34.24 -25.30
N VAL A 126 30.29 33.74 -24.22
CA VAL A 126 30.63 32.33 -24.05
C VAL A 126 29.77 31.73 -22.96
N GLN A 127 29.27 30.51 -23.22
CA GLN A 127 28.41 29.80 -22.29
C GLN A 127 29.21 29.20 -21.14
N HIS A 128 28.74 29.41 -19.92
CA HIS A 128 29.28 28.86 -18.68
C HIS A 128 28.17 28.22 -17.86
N TRP A 129 28.54 27.19 -17.09
CA TRP A 129 27.64 26.54 -16.15
C TRP A 129 27.56 27.34 -14.84
N THR A 130 26.37 27.42 -14.23
CA THR A 130 26.19 28.20 -12.99
C THR A 130 25.39 27.49 -11.90
N GLY A 131 24.54 26.52 -12.19
CA GLY A 131 23.74 25.90 -11.15
C GLY A 131 22.75 24.84 -11.61
N SER A 132 22.09 24.24 -10.61
CA SER A 132 21.11 23.18 -10.74
C SER A 132 19.91 23.42 -9.82
N MET A 133 18.77 22.84 -10.18
CA MET A 133 17.53 22.89 -9.42
C MET A 133 16.93 21.51 -9.43
N ASP A 134 16.57 21.04 -8.24
CA ASP A 134 16.10 19.68 -8.05
C ASP A 134 14.59 19.66 -7.87
N TRP A 135 13.95 18.71 -8.55
CA TRP A 135 12.56 18.35 -8.35
C TRP A 135 12.48 17.27 -7.27
N GLN A 136 11.74 17.57 -6.22
CA GLN A 136 11.58 16.69 -5.06
C GLN A 136 10.22 16.03 -5.10
N ALA A 137 10.14 14.86 -4.48
CA ALA A 137 8.89 14.12 -4.31
C ALA A 137 8.77 13.70 -2.85
N GLU A 138 7.61 13.96 -2.26
CA GLU A 138 7.31 13.57 -0.89
C GLU A 138 5.95 12.88 -0.82
N CYS A 139 5.83 11.95 0.12
CA CYS A 139 4.55 11.29 0.35
C CYS A 139 3.64 12.17 1.21
N PRO A 140 2.34 12.27 0.88
CA PRO A 140 1.38 13.00 1.69
C PRO A 140 1.36 12.52 3.15
N GLN A 141 1.04 13.42 4.07
CA GLN A 141 0.96 13.09 5.49
C GLN A 141 -0.01 11.92 5.72
N GLY A 142 0.42 10.94 6.52
CA GLY A 142 -0.37 9.75 6.82
C GLY A 142 -0.18 8.59 5.83
N THR A 143 0.69 8.75 4.82
CA THR A 143 1.10 7.66 3.93
C THR A 143 2.56 7.24 4.19
N GLN A 144 2.93 6.02 3.78
CA GLN A 144 4.27 5.48 3.87
C GLN A 144 4.94 5.43 2.50
N PRO A 145 6.21 5.88 2.37
CA PRO A 145 6.94 5.83 1.12
C PRO A 145 7.48 4.43 0.86
N ILE A 146 7.21 3.90 -0.33
CA ILE A 146 7.88 2.74 -0.91
C ILE A 146 8.75 3.29 -2.02
N SER A 147 10.07 3.33 -1.79
CA SER A 147 11.03 3.79 -2.80
C SER A 147 11.89 2.66 -3.33
N SER A 148 12.17 2.69 -4.63
CA SER A 148 13.19 1.86 -5.24
C SER A 148 14.27 2.76 -5.84
N ASN A 149 15.54 2.42 -5.60
CA ASN A 149 16.70 3.17 -6.09
C ASN A 149 17.60 2.25 -6.92
N PRO A 150 17.18 1.86 -8.13
CA PRO A 150 17.94 0.97 -8.97
C PRO A 150 19.27 1.62 -9.44
N PRO A 151 20.27 0.81 -9.85
CA PRO A 151 21.59 1.30 -10.24
C PRO A 151 21.62 2.21 -11.49
N ASN A 152 20.51 2.27 -12.22
CA ASN A 152 20.31 3.10 -13.41
C ASN A 152 19.69 4.48 -13.08
N TYR A 153 19.57 4.84 -11.79
CA TYR A 153 19.04 6.14 -11.33
C TYR A 153 17.59 6.43 -11.74
N GLN A 154 16.84 5.38 -12.11
CA GLN A 154 15.40 5.46 -12.36
C GLN A 154 14.64 5.16 -11.07
N ASN A 155 14.67 6.13 -10.14
CA ASN A 155 14.03 5.96 -8.86
C ASN A 155 12.51 5.88 -9.03
N THR A 156 11.87 5.08 -8.20
CA THR A 156 10.41 5.07 -8.07
C THR A 156 10.03 5.45 -6.65
N LEU A 157 8.94 6.19 -6.51
CA LEU A 157 8.35 6.53 -5.22
C LEU A 157 6.85 6.28 -5.30
N THR A 158 6.36 5.38 -4.47
CA THR A 158 4.94 5.06 -4.36
C THR A 158 4.51 5.30 -2.92
N CYS A 159 3.43 6.03 -2.73
CA CYS A 159 2.91 6.30 -1.39
C CYS A 159 1.73 5.38 -1.14
N ARG A 160 1.69 4.73 0.03
CA ARG A 160 0.57 3.86 0.41
C ARG A 160 0.07 4.20 1.79
N LEU A 161 -1.22 4.03 2.02
CA LEU A 161 -1.74 4.10 3.38
C LEU A 161 -1.09 2.98 4.22
N PRO A 162 -0.74 3.23 5.49
CA PRO A 162 -0.19 2.21 6.36
C PRO A 162 -1.18 1.05 6.43
N GLN A 163 -0.74 -0.14 6.03
CA GLN A 163 -1.55 -1.34 6.23
C GLN A 163 -1.72 -1.53 7.74
N ILE A 164 -2.97 -1.45 8.20
CA ILE A 164 -3.32 -1.93 9.53
C ILE A 164 -3.07 -3.44 9.48
N PRO A 165 -2.13 -3.98 10.28
CA PRO A 165 -1.88 -5.41 10.27
C PRO A 165 -3.20 -6.12 10.55
N HIS A 166 -3.60 -6.99 9.63
CA HIS A 166 -4.70 -7.89 9.90
C HIS A 166 -4.26 -8.74 11.09
N PRO A 167 -5.04 -8.88 12.16
CA PRO A 167 -4.67 -9.78 13.24
C PRO A 167 -4.66 -11.20 12.69
N ASP A 168 -3.48 -11.71 12.33
CA ASP A 168 -3.22 -13.07 11.80
C ASP A 168 -3.74 -14.16 12.75
N SER A 169 -3.97 -13.78 14.00
CA SER A 169 -4.73 -14.57 14.96
C SER A 169 -5.76 -13.66 15.61
N CYS A 170 -7.04 -13.94 15.37
CA CYS A 170 -8.03 -13.62 16.38
C CYS A 170 -7.56 -14.33 17.66
N PRO A 171 -7.30 -13.63 18.77
CA PRO A 171 -6.99 -14.30 20.03
C PRO A 171 -8.10 -15.31 20.26
N GLN A 172 -7.74 -16.56 20.57
CA GLN A 172 -8.75 -17.55 20.95
C GLN A 172 -9.64 -16.87 22.00
N PRO A 173 -10.96 -16.82 21.79
CA PRO A 173 -11.83 -16.07 22.67
C PRO A 173 -11.68 -16.63 24.09
N THR A 174 -10.91 -15.93 24.92
CA THR A 174 -10.71 -16.22 26.35
C THR A 174 -11.99 -16.04 27.12
N VAL A 175 -12.98 -15.40 26.50
CA VAL A 175 -14.32 -15.27 27.03
C VAL A 175 -15.30 -15.77 25.97
N LYS A 176 -15.93 -16.92 26.23
CA LYS A 176 -17.17 -17.34 25.56
C LYS A 176 -18.31 -16.43 26.01
N VAL A 177 -18.26 -15.13 25.72
CA VAL A 177 -19.43 -14.27 25.88
C VAL A 177 -20.22 -14.32 24.59
N GLY A 178 -21.36 -15.01 24.63
CA GLY A 178 -22.34 -15.01 23.56
C GLY A 178 -22.11 -16.03 22.44
N ASN A 179 -23.17 -16.16 21.64
CA ASN A 179 -23.35 -17.16 20.59
C ASN A 179 -22.33 -17.00 19.45
N PRO A 180 -21.29 -17.84 19.37
CA PRO A 180 -20.21 -17.64 18.41
C PRO A 180 -20.69 -17.91 16.98
N ILE A 181 -20.23 -17.07 16.06
CA ILE A 181 -20.32 -17.32 14.62
C ILE A 181 -19.11 -18.20 14.27
N TYR A 182 -19.35 -19.38 13.70
CA TYR A 182 -18.29 -20.30 13.28
C TYR A 182 -17.48 -19.68 12.13
N PRO A 183 -16.18 -19.35 12.31
CA PRO A 183 -15.41 -18.58 11.32
C PRO A 183 -15.32 -19.27 9.96
N GLY A 184 -15.17 -20.60 9.95
CA GLY A 184 -15.04 -21.38 8.71
C GLY A 184 -16.36 -21.55 7.92
N SER A 185 -17.50 -21.16 8.48
CA SER A 185 -18.80 -21.30 7.78
C SER A 185 -19.68 -20.05 7.82
N GLY A 186 -19.30 -19.03 8.59
CA GLY A 186 -20.14 -17.85 8.86
C GLY A 186 -21.43 -18.17 9.63
N ARG A 187 -21.57 -19.39 10.17
CA ARG A 187 -22.82 -19.87 10.77
C ARG A 187 -22.87 -19.54 12.24
N LYS A 188 -23.94 -18.87 12.67
CA LYS A 188 -24.28 -18.80 14.09
C LYS A 188 -24.74 -20.18 14.56
N GLN A 189 -24.07 -20.70 15.60
CA GLN A 189 -24.49 -21.88 16.35
C GLN A 189 -24.65 -21.49 17.82
N GLN A 190 -25.79 -21.84 18.40
CA GLN A 190 -26.12 -21.52 19.79
C GLN A 190 -26.68 -22.77 20.45
N THR A 191 -26.04 -23.22 21.53
CA THR A 191 -26.49 -24.36 22.31
C THR A 191 -27.04 -23.84 23.63
N GLU A 192 -28.31 -24.13 23.91
CA GLU A 192 -28.95 -23.79 25.17
C GLU A 192 -29.31 -25.07 25.93
N PRO A 193 -28.91 -25.19 27.21
CA PRO A 193 -29.36 -26.30 28.04
C PRO A 193 -30.81 -26.05 28.46
N ASP A 194 -31.71 -26.96 28.09
CA ASP A 194 -33.11 -26.93 28.52
C ASP A 194 -33.28 -27.63 29.88
N TYR A 195 -32.45 -28.64 30.15
CA TYR A 195 -32.44 -29.35 31.43
C TYR A 195 -31.09 -29.99 31.69
N SER A 196 -30.62 -29.90 32.94
CA SER A 196 -29.48 -30.66 33.45
C SER A 196 -29.86 -31.29 34.78
N SER A 197 -29.72 -32.61 34.89
CA SER A 197 -30.01 -33.33 36.14
C SER A 197 -29.10 -32.85 37.28
N PRO A 198 -29.65 -32.45 38.44
CA PRO A 198 -28.85 -32.08 39.61
C PRO A 198 -28.14 -33.27 40.28
N SER A 199 -28.58 -34.50 40.02
CA SER A 199 -28.22 -35.70 40.80
C SER A 199 -27.12 -36.55 40.18
N GLY A 200 -26.34 -36.02 39.24
CA GLY A 200 -25.20 -36.75 38.65
C GLY A 200 -25.59 -37.91 37.73
N THR A 201 -26.87 -38.06 37.40
CA THR A 201 -27.38 -39.12 36.49
C THR A 201 -26.98 -38.93 35.03
N GLY A 202 -26.25 -37.86 34.68
CA GLY A 202 -25.77 -37.58 33.33
C GLY A 202 -26.86 -37.17 32.33
N LEU A 203 -28.13 -37.13 32.74
CA LEU A 203 -29.24 -36.71 31.91
C LEU A 203 -29.17 -35.20 31.65
N SER A 204 -28.99 -34.84 30.38
CA SER A 204 -29.03 -33.46 29.92
C SER A 204 -29.78 -33.35 28.60
N PHE A 205 -30.58 -32.30 28.49
CA PHE A 205 -31.29 -31.92 27.27
C PHE A 205 -30.78 -30.55 26.85
N SER A 206 -30.40 -30.43 25.58
CA SER A 206 -30.02 -29.15 25.01
C SER A 206 -30.61 -28.98 23.62
N ARG A 207 -30.93 -27.73 23.30
CA ARG A 207 -31.35 -27.31 21.97
C ARG A 207 -30.21 -26.56 21.30
N ILE A 208 -30.00 -26.85 20.03
CA ILE A 208 -28.97 -26.25 19.19
C ILE A 208 -29.67 -25.45 18.09
N TYR A 209 -29.55 -24.14 18.14
CA TYR A 209 -29.95 -23.25 17.05
C TYR A 209 -28.86 -23.21 15.98
N ARG A 210 -29.28 -23.31 14.72
CA ARG A 210 -28.43 -23.22 13.55
C ARG A 210 -29.02 -22.25 12.55
N SER A 211 -28.28 -21.18 12.26
CA SER A 211 -28.70 -20.15 11.28
C SER A 211 -28.83 -20.67 9.84
N ASP A 212 -28.07 -21.69 9.44
CA ASP A 212 -28.13 -22.28 8.10
C ASP A 212 -29.34 -23.21 7.90
N ALA A 213 -29.86 -23.79 8.98
CA ALA A 213 -31.11 -24.54 9.00
C ALA A 213 -32.32 -23.67 9.38
N ASN A 214 -32.08 -22.38 9.68
CA ASN A 214 -33.05 -21.41 10.17
C ASN A 214 -33.96 -21.98 11.28
N GLY A 215 -33.39 -22.71 12.23
CA GLY A 215 -34.19 -23.46 13.20
C GLY A 215 -33.43 -24.04 14.38
N TRP A 216 -34.20 -24.49 15.37
CA TRP A 216 -33.74 -25.22 16.53
C TRP A 216 -33.77 -26.73 16.27
N THR A 217 -32.73 -27.42 16.71
CA THR A 217 -32.62 -28.88 16.68
C THR A 217 -32.35 -29.40 18.10
N HIS A 218 -32.94 -30.53 18.47
CA HIS A 218 -32.75 -31.11 19.81
C HIS A 218 -31.58 -32.09 19.77
N SER A 219 -30.71 -32.03 20.77
CA SER A 219 -29.68 -33.03 21.01
C SER A 219 -30.02 -33.79 22.29
N HIS A 220 -30.25 -35.10 22.18
CA HIS A 220 -30.52 -35.98 23.30
C HIS A 220 -29.29 -36.87 23.53
N ALA A 221 -28.57 -36.67 24.63
CA ALA A 221 -27.57 -37.63 25.08
C ALA A 221 -28.26 -38.66 26.01
N TYR A 222 -28.79 -39.73 25.43
CA TYR A 222 -29.32 -40.86 26.21
C TYR A 222 -28.18 -41.80 26.59
N ALA A 223 -27.63 -41.66 27.79
CA ALA A 223 -26.95 -42.77 28.46
C ALA A 223 -28.03 -43.49 29.29
N GLY A 224 -28.58 -44.58 28.75
CA GLY A 224 -29.55 -45.40 29.48
C GLY A 224 -28.86 -46.12 30.63
N VAL A 225 -29.19 -45.78 31.87
CA VAL A 225 -28.85 -46.59 33.04
C VAL A 225 -29.95 -47.62 33.20
N ASP A 226 -29.63 -48.90 32.97
CA ASP A 226 -30.53 -50.00 33.34
C ASP A 226 -30.55 -50.13 34.87
N LEU A 227 -31.64 -49.68 35.48
CA LEU A 227 -31.86 -49.73 36.93
C LEU A 227 -32.13 -51.15 37.44
N ASN A 228 -32.29 -52.14 36.54
CA ASN A 228 -32.54 -53.54 36.87
C ASN A 228 -31.34 -54.45 36.58
N ALA A 229 -30.21 -53.92 36.10
CA ALA A 229 -29.03 -54.73 35.84
C ALA A 229 -28.48 -55.28 37.18
N PRO A 230 -28.40 -56.61 37.38
CA PRO A 230 -27.87 -57.17 38.60
C PRO A 230 -26.41 -56.77 38.76
N ALA A 231 -26.04 -56.32 39.97
CA ALA A 231 -24.69 -55.90 40.30
C ALA A 231 -23.71 -57.08 40.19
N GLN A 232 -23.09 -57.27 39.03
CA GLN A 232 -21.91 -58.11 38.93
C GLN A 232 -20.71 -57.33 39.45
N LEU A 233 -20.40 -57.63 40.70
CA LEU A 233 -19.14 -57.37 41.35
C LEU A 233 -18.01 -58.07 40.58
N TYR A 234 -17.00 -57.28 40.27
CA TYR A 234 -15.58 -57.62 40.15
C TYR A 234 -14.98 -57.98 38.79
N PRO A 235 -13.65 -57.71 38.68
CA PRO A 235 -13.00 -57.11 37.53
C PRO A 235 -12.33 -58.20 36.70
N ASN A 236 -11.93 -57.86 35.48
CA ASN A 236 -10.61 -58.15 34.94
C ASN A 236 -10.58 -57.71 33.48
N HIS A 237 -9.52 -56.96 33.15
CA HIS A 237 -8.98 -56.85 31.80
C HIS A 237 -8.87 -58.24 31.12
N PRO A 238 -8.98 -58.32 29.78
CA PRO A 238 -7.96 -57.79 28.87
C PRO A 238 -8.34 -56.46 28.22
#